data_AF-X1HBJ0-F1
#
_entry.id   AF-X1HBJ0-F1
#
_cell.length_a   1.000
_cell.length_b   1.000
_cell.length_c   1.000
_cell.angle_alpha   90.00
_cell.angle_beta   90.00
_cell.angle_gamma   90.00
#
_symmetry.space_group_name_H-M   'P 1'
#
loop_
_entity.id
_entity.type
_entity.pdbx_description
1 polymer ?
#
loop_
_entity_poly.entity_id
_entity_poly.type
_entity_poly.pdbx_seq_one_letter_code
_entity_poly.pdbx_strand_id
1 'polypeptide(L)'
;MIQYTLEMYMAAGISEFCIIISPEKPQLKDFITGNWTPPALPFEKDARFYKHLKRCRIVFFTQSHPRGVADAVGLAKDFVGDEPFACIMPDCLLFSDKPHAQQLLQVFGRYQKNVIGTVFIRSADVKRFGNVGLLGTQSLDGECFLITSLSDKKTEPLIARPGETIHKGFGGGIYLPEYFDLVEITRPHAIGEVDDVPIHQILIKQGKLLGVLLEGAAFDAGHPLGLRAAAHYAGRRIHSS
;
A
#
# COMPACT_ATOMS: atom_id res chain seq x y z
N MET A 1 -4.19 -2.74 -11.47
CA MET A 1 -3.88 -2.31 -10.09
C MET A 1 -4.34 -3.36 -9.11
N ILE A 2 -5.63 -3.39 -8.72
CA ILE A 2 -6.12 -4.32 -7.68
C ILE A 2 -5.82 -5.80 -7.94
N GLN A 3 -5.99 -6.30 -9.18
CA GLN A 3 -5.63 -7.69 -9.52
C GLN A 3 -4.17 -7.99 -9.22
N TYR A 4 -3.25 -7.17 -9.76
CA TYR A 4 -1.82 -7.29 -9.54
C TYR A 4 -1.48 -7.31 -8.04
N THR A 5 -2.07 -6.39 -7.28
CA THR A 5 -1.90 -6.32 -5.83
C THR A 5 -2.37 -7.61 -5.15
N LEU A 6 -3.57 -8.09 -5.44
CA LEU A 6 -4.09 -9.33 -4.85
C LEU A 6 -3.25 -10.55 -5.23
N GLU A 7 -2.76 -10.64 -6.47
CA GLU A 7 -1.86 -11.71 -6.91
C GLU A 7 -0.58 -11.77 -6.07
N MET A 8 0.03 -10.63 -5.76
CA MET A 8 1.23 -10.57 -4.93
C MET A 8 0.99 -11.09 -3.51
N TYR A 9 -0.17 -10.79 -2.93
CA TYR A 9 -0.51 -11.23 -1.57
C TYR A 9 -0.98 -12.69 -1.54
N MET A 10 -1.74 -13.14 -2.55
CA MET A 10 -2.08 -14.56 -2.71
C MET A 10 -0.83 -15.42 -2.90
N ALA A 11 0.15 -14.95 -3.71
CA ALA A 11 1.44 -15.61 -3.88
C ALA A 11 2.29 -15.62 -2.60
N ALA A 12 2.00 -14.74 -1.65
CA ALA A 12 2.62 -14.71 -0.33
C ALA A 12 1.87 -15.56 0.72
N GLY A 13 0.79 -16.25 0.32
CA GLY A 13 0.01 -17.13 1.20
C GLY A 13 -1.18 -16.45 1.89
N ILE A 14 -1.45 -15.17 1.62
CA ILE A 14 -2.64 -14.49 2.17
C ILE A 14 -3.88 -14.96 1.42
N SER A 15 -4.89 -15.40 2.17
CA SER A 15 -6.13 -15.98 1.62
C SER A 15 -7.41 -15.30 2.14
N GLU A 16 -7.30 -14.35 3.06
CA GLU A 16 -8.43 -13.56 3.56
C GLU A 16 -8.21 -12.09 3.23
N PHE A 17 -9.17 -11.48 2.55
CA PHE A 17 -9.10 -10.09 2.12
C PHE A 17 -10.36 -9.33 2.51
N CYS A 18 -10.13 -8.18 3.12
CA CYS A 18 -11.14 -7.15 3.31
C CYS A 18 -10.88 -6.01 2.31
N ILE A 19 -11.83 -5.75 1.41
CA ILE A 19 -11.72 -4.70 0.41
C ILE A 19 -12.67 -3.57 0.79
N ILE A 20 -12.11 -2.41 1.11
CA ILE A 20 -12.88 -1.20 1.38
C ILE A 20 -13.20 -0.51 0.05
N ILE A 21 -14.48 -0.33 -0.25
CA ILE A 21 -14.97 0.26 -1.49
C ILE A 21 -15.72 1.56 -1.23
N SER A 22 -15.69 2.46 -2.21
CA SER A 22 -16.58 3.62 -2.25
C SER A 22 -17.90 3.22 -2.93
N PRO A 23 -19.05 3.76 -2.47
CA PRO A 23 -20.33 3.56 -3.15
C PRO A 23 -20.32 4.06 -4.61
N GLU A 24 -19.41 4.97 -4.96
CA GLU A 24 -19.28 5.54 -6.32
C GLU A 24 -18.52 4.64 -7.29
N LYS A 25 -17.93 3.54 -6.82
CA LYS A 25 -17.10 2.63 -7.64
C LYS A 25 -17.63 1.19 -7.63
N PRO A 26 -18.89 0.95 -8.05
CA PRO A 26 -19.47 -0.39 -8.07
C PRO A 26 -18.70 -1.38 -8.95
N GLN A 27 -18.03 -0.87 -10.00
CA GLN A 27 -17.29 -1.69 -10.96
C GLN A 27 -16.13 -2.47 -10.32
N LEU A 28 -15.58 -1.98 -9.20
CA LEU A 28 -14.52 -2.69 -8.49
C LEU A 28 -15.04 -4.00 -7.89
N LYS A 29 -16.24 -3.96 -7.30
CA LYS A 29 -16.90 -5.17 -6.78
C LYS A 29 -17.19 -6.13 -7.94
N ASP A 30 -17.77 -5.63 -9.02
CA ASP A 30 -18.07 -6.44 -10.21
C ASP A 30 -16.82 -7.08 -10.80
N PHE A 31 -15.69 -6.36 -10.79
CA PHE A 31 -14.41 -6.88 -11.25
C PHE A 31 -13.95 -8.06 -10.39
N ILE A 32 -13.92 -7.88 -9.07
CA ILE A 32 -13.48 -8.92 -8.13
C ILE A 32 -14.42 -10.13 -8.13
N THR A 33 -15.72 -9.93 -8.35
CA THR A 33 -16.69 -11.03 -8.48
C THR A 33 -16.73 -11.66 -9.88
N GLY A 34 -15.92 -11.17 -10.82
CA GLY A 34 -15.87 -11.67 -12.19
C GLY A 34 -17.09 -11.33 -13.05
N ASN A 35 -17.95 -10.42 -12.58
CA ASN A 35 -19.15 -9.95 -13.27
C ASN A 35 -18.88 -8.74 -14.18
N TRP A 36 -17.72 -8.11 -14.04
CA TRP A 36 -17.36 -6.98 -14.88
C TRP A 36 -17.00 -7.41 -16.29
N THR A 37 -17.51 -6.65 -17.26
CA THR A 37 -17.17 -6.75 -18.68
C THR A 37 -16.83 -5.35 -19.15
N PRO A 38 -15.56 -5.05 -19.47
CA PRO A 38 -15.20 -3.73 -19.93
C PRO A 38 -15.81 -3.43 -21.30
N PRO A 39 -16.35 -2.23 -21.52
CA PRO A 39 -16.75 -1.81 -22.85
C PRO A 39 -15.52 -1.54 -23.72
N ALA A 40 -15.51 -2.10 -24.93
CA ALA A 40 -14.67 -1.68 -26.05
C ALA A 40 -13.13 -1.85 -25.94
N LEU A 41 -12.60 -2.64 -25.00
CA LEU A 41 -11.18 -3.03 -24.97
C LEU A 41 -11.03 -4.54 -25.16
N PRO A 42 -9.97 -5.03 -25.83
CA PRO A 42 -9.61 -6.44 -25.83
C PRO A 42 -9.09 -6.81 -24.44
N PHE A 43 -10.03 -6.99 -23.51
CA PHE A 43 -9.76 -7.46 -22.16
C PHE A 43 -10.22 -8.90 -22.08
N GLU A 44 -9.26 -9.81 -22.00
CA GLU A 44 -9.53 -11.18 -21.62
C GLU A 44 -9.44 -11.31 -20.12
N LYS A 45 -10.46 -11.91 -19.51
CA LYS A 45 -10.43 -12.26 -18.08
C LYS A 45 -9.28 -13.22 -17.84
N ASP A 46 -8.39 -12.90 -16.92
CA ASP A 46 -7.36 -13.85 -16.49
C ASP A 46 -8.00 -14.99 -15.68
N ALA A 47 -8.28 -16.11 -16.35
CA ALA A 47 -8.90 -17.27 -15.73
C ALA A 47 -8.07 -17.83 -14.54
N ARG A 48 -6.74 -17.64 -14.55
CA ARG A 48 -5.86 -18.08 -13.45
C ARG A 48 -6.09 -17.21 -12.23
N PHE A 49 -6.13 -15.89 -12.39
CA PHE A 49 -6.43 -14.95 -11.30
C PHE A 49 -7.73 -15.34 -10.59
N TYR A 50 -8.83 -15.48 -11.33
CA TYR A 50 -10.12 -15.82 -10.72
C TYR A 50 -10.13 -17.22 -10.09
N LYS A 51 -9.38 -18.18 -10.63
CA LYS A 51 -9.23 -19.52 -10.03
C LYS A 51 -8.55 -19.44 -8.67
N HIS A 52 -7.51 -18.61 -8.51
CA HIS A 52 -6.85 -18.40 -7.23
C HIS A 52 -7.72 -17.59 -6.27
N LEU A 53 -8.34 -16.52 -6.75
CA LEU A 53 -9.20 -15.66 -5.95
C LEU A 53 -10.40 -16.42 -5.35
N LYS A 54 -10.98 -17.39 -6.07
CA LYS A 54 -12.05 -18.26 -5.56
C LYS A 54 -11.66 -19.12 -4.35
N ARG A 55 -10.36 -19.30 -4.09
CA ARG A 55 -9.86 -20.00 -2.90
C ARG A 55 -9.69 -19.08 -1.69
N CYS A 56 -9.90 -17.78 -1.89
CA CYS A 56 -9.76 -16.76 -0.86
C CYS A 56 -11.13 -16.37 -0.32
N ARG A 57 -11.18 -15.97 0.95
CA ARG A 57 -12.33 -15.31 1.55
C ARG A 57 -12.24 -13.82 1.24
N ILE A 58 -13.21 -13.29 0.50
CA ILE A 58 -13.29 -11.86 0.17
C ILE A 58 -14.50 -11.25 0.87
N VAL A 59 -14.26 -10.24 1.69
CA VAL A 59 -15.29 -9.44 2.35
C VAL A 59 -15.18 -8.00 1.87
N PHE A 60 -16.32 -7.36 1.61
CA PHE A 60 -16.38 -5.96 1.20
C PHE A 60 -16.98 -5.12 2.32
N PHE A 61 -16.34 -3.99 2.61
CA PHE A 61 -16.91 -2.94 3.43
C PHE A 61 -17.03 -1.68 2.59
N THR A 62 -18.05 -0.86 2.88
CA THR A 62 -18.26 0.39 2.18
C THR A 62 -17.82 1.55 3.06
N GLN A 63 -16.87 2.36 2.59
CA GLN A 63 -16.59 3.66 3.20
C GLN A 63 -17.55 4.67 2.59
N SER A 64 -18.56 5.10 3.35
CA SER A 64 -19.65 5.95 2.83
C SER A 64 -19.20 7.32 2.34
N HIS A 65 -18.11 7.86 2.92
CA HIS A 65 -17.53 9.15 2.56
C HIS A 65 -16.00 9.03 2.52
N PRO A 66 -15.29 9.76 1.65
CA PRO A 66 -13.83 9.72 1.59
C PRO A 66 -13.22 10.41 2.82
N ARG A 67 -13.14 9.70 3.94
CA ARG A 67 -12.62 10.22 5.22
C ARG A 67 -11.17 9.83 5.45
N GLY A 68 -10.42 9.51 4.40
CA GLY A 68 -9.01 9.11 4.50
C GLY A 68 -8.79 7.62 4.78
N VAL A 69 -7.52 7.23 4.71
CA VAL A 69 -7.05 5.84 4.77
C VAL A 69 -7.20 5.22 6.15
N ALA A 70 -6.92 5.94 7.23
CA ALA A 70 -7.04 5.39 8.58
C ALA A 70 -8.49 5.11 8.94
N ASP A 71 -9.42 5.96 8.48
CA ASP A 71 -10.85 5.68 8.62
C ASP A 71 -11.27 4.41 7.87
N ALA A 72 -10.78 4.24 6.63
CA ALA A 72 -11.06 3.05 5.83
C ALA A 72 -10.52 1.78 6.50
N VAL A 73 -9.29 1.81 7.02
CA VAL A 73 -8.70 0.69 7.76
C VAL A 73 -9.50 0.38 9.03
N GLY A 74 -9.96 1.41 9.75
CA GLY A 74 -10.78 1.23 10.96
C GLY A 74 -12.06 0.42 10.73
N LEU A 75 -12.66 0.47 9.53
CA LEU A 75 -13.84 -0.34 9.18
C LEU A 75 -13.56 -1.85 9.17
N ALA A 76 -12.29 -2.24 9.05
CA ALA A 76 -11.88 -3.64 9.01
C ALA A 76 -11.58 -4.25 10.40
N LYS A 77 -11.75 -3.50 11.49
CA LYS A 77 -11.40 -3.96 12.85
C LYS A 77 -12.00 -5.31 13.19
N ASP A 78 -13.31 -5.48 13.00
CA ASP A 78 -14.00 -6.73 13.33
C ASP A 78 -13.65 -7.89 12.37
N PHE A 79 -13.22 -7.57 11.14
CA PHE A 79 -12.75 -8.58 10.20
C PHE A 79 -11.37 -9.12 10.59
N VAL A 80 -10.48 -8.24 11.07
CA VAL A 80 -9.12 -8.61 11.49
C VAL A 80 -9.09 -9.24 12.88
N GLY A 81 -9.88 -8.74 13.83
CA GLY A 81 -9.82 -9.17 15.22
C GLY A 81 -8.47 -8.83 15.88
N ASP A 82 -7.92 -9.77 16.63
CA ASP A 82 -6.66 -9.62 17.40
C ASP A 82 -5.44 -10.19 16.68
N GLU A 83 -5.50 -10.35 15.35
CA GLU A 83 -4.39 -10.86 14.53
C GLU A 83 -3.60 -9.74 13.84
N PRO A 84 -2.29 -9.94 13.55
CA PRO A 84 -1.56 -9.06 12.66
C PRO A 84 -2.20 -9.03 11.26
N PHE A 85 -2.21 -7.85 10.62
CA PHE A 85 -2.84 -7.69 9.31
C PHE A 85 -1.97 -6.89 8.35
N ALA A 86 -2.09 -7.21 7.06
CA ALA A 86 -1.52 -6.39 6.00
C ALA A 86 -2.52 -5.32 5.56
N CYS A 87 -2.11 -4.05 5.59
CA CYS A 87 -2.82 -2.95 4.93
C CYS A 87 -2.12 -2.62 3.62
N ILE A 88 -2.88 -2.55 2.53
CA ILE A 88 -2.35 -2.59 1.17
C ILE A 88 -2.86 -1.39 0.38
N MET A 89 -1.94 -0.66 -0.23
CA MET A 89 -2.27 0.45 -1.13
C MET A 89 -2.25 -0.05 -2.58
N PRO A 90 -3.40 -0.27 -3.25
CA PRO A 90 -3.45 -0.92 -4.56
C PRO A 90 -2.92 -0.07 -5.72
N ASP A 91 -2.73 1.23 -5.48
CA ASP A 91 -2.15 2.20 -6.40
C ASP A 91 -0.61 2.27 -6.31
N CYS A 92 0.00 1.70 -5.26
CA CYS A 92 1.45 1.57 -5.13
C CYS A 92 1.93 0.30 -5.84
N LEU A 93 2.29 0.41 -7.11
CA LEU A 93 2.74 -0.71 -7.93
C LEU A 93 4.25 -0.92 -7.76
N LEU A 94 4.64 -2.06 -7.18
CA LEU A 94 6.03 -2.51 -7.12
C LEU A 94 6.21 -3.69 -8.07
N PHE A 95 7.07 -3.55 -9.09
CA PHE A 95 7.42 -4.65 -9.98
C PHE A 95 8.79 -5.22 -9.61
N SER A 96 8.80 -6.43 -9.08
CA SER A 96 9.97 -7.14 -8.58
C SER A 96 9.84 -8.63 -8.78
N ASP A 97 10.97 -9.34 -8.76
CA ASP A 97 10.98 -10.81 -8.84
C ASP A 97 10.44 -11.44 -7.55
N LYS A 98 10.76 -10.82 -6.41
CA LYS A 98 10.20 -11.17 -5.11
C LYS A 98 8.96 -10.32 -4.82
N PRO A 99 7.76 -10.90 -4.64
CA PRO A 99 6.54 -10.17 -4.35
C PRO A 99 6.67 -9.21 -3.17
N HIS A 100 6.10 -8.01 -3.31
CA HIS A 100 6.07 -6.99 -2.26
C HIS A 100 5.66 -7.56 -0.89
N ALA A 101 4.57 -8.31 -0.84
CA ALA A 101 4.06 -8.91 0.39
C ALA A 101 5.07 -9.84 1.08
N GLN A 102 5.81 -10.64 0.30
CA GLN A 102 6.84 -11.54 0.86
C GLN A 102 8.02 -10.77 1.46
N GLN A 103 8.38 -9.61 0.89
CA GLN A 103 9.44 -8.77 1.45
C GLN A 103 9.05 -8.23 2.84
N LEU A 104 7.82 -7.75 3.00
CA LEU A 104 7.29 -7.31 4.29
C LEU A 104 7.20 -8.47 5.30
N LEU A 105 6.63 -9.61 4.89
CA LEU A 105 6.44 -10.78 5.76
C LEU A 105 7.75 -11.34 6.31
N GLN A 106 8.84 -11.26 5.54
CA GLN A 106 10.15 -11.71 6.04
C GLN A 106 10.67 -10.83 7.17
N VAL A 107 10.57 -9.51 7.05
CA VAL A 107 10.98 -8.61 8.14
C VAL A 107 10.03 -8.73 9.32
N PHE A 108 8.73 -8.78 9.08
CA PHE A 108 7.73 -9.02 10.12
C PHE A 108 8.00 -10.33 10.87
N GLY A 109 8.27 -11.42 10.15
CA GLY A 109 8.60 -12.72 10.73
C GLY A 109 9.81 -12.68 11.67
N ARG A 110 10.83 -11.87 11.34
CA ARG A 110 12.05 -11.71 12.15
C ARG A 110 11.83 -10.87 13.41
N TYR A 111 11.09 -9.77 13.29
CA TYR A 111 11.02 -8.75 14.36
C TYR A 111 9.70 -8.73 15.13
N GLN A 112 8.61 -9.26 14.56
CA GLN A 112 7.26 -9.24 15.13
C GLN A 112 6.85 -7.82 15.60
N LYS A 113 7.14 -6.82 14.76
CA LYS A 113 6.81 -5.40 14.95
C LYS A 113 6.01 -4.89 13.77
N ASN A 114 5.31 -3.76 13.94
CA ASN A 114 4.73 -3.05 12.80
C ASN A 114 5.82 -2.74 11.77
N VAL A 115 5.57 -3.06 10.50
CA VAL A 115 6.49 -2.79 9.40
C VAL A 115 5.77 -2.08 8.27
N ILE A 116 6.42 -1.10 7.65
CA ILE A 116 5.94 -0.48 6.41
C ILE A 116 6.95 -0.68 5.29
N GLY A 117 6.45 -0.80 4.06
CA GLY A 117 7.29 -0.74 2.88
C GLY A 117 7.85 0.66 2.69
N THR A 118 9.09 0.77 2.23
CA THR A 118 9.74 2.04 1.92
C THR A 118 10.51 1.95 0.61
N VAL A 119 10.73 3.10 -0.03
CA VAL A 119 11.53 3.21 -1.27
C VAL A 119 12.38 4.46 -1.26
N PHE A 120 13.52 4.42 -1.96
CA PHE A 120 14.26 5.61 -2.34
C PHE A 120 13.81 6.11 -3.70
N ILE A 121 13.41 7.39 -3.77
CA ILE A 121 13.08 8.07 -5.02
C ILE A 121 14.23 8.98 -5.41
N ARG A 122 14.72 8.83 -6.64
CA ARG A 122 15.71 9.75 -7.22
C ARG A 122 15.04 11.06 -7.60
N SER A 123 15.76 12.17 -7.52
CA SER A 123 15.24 13.51 -7.85
C SER A 123 14.53 13.60 -9.21
N ALA A 124 14.99 12.85 -10.22
CA ALA A 124 14.39 12.80 -11.56
C ALA A 124 12.99 12.14 -11.60
N ASP A 125 12.67 11.28 -10.64
CA ASP A 125 11.45 10.49 -10.60
C ASP A 125 10.40 11.09 -9.64
N VAL A 126 10.77 12.06 -8.80
CA VAL A 126 9.91 12.68 -7.76
C VAL A 126 8.56 13.17 -8.27
N LYS A 127 8.52 13.78 -9.47
CA LYS A 127 7.27 14.29 -10.07
C LYS A 127 6.25 13.20 -10.42
N ARG A 128 6.61 11.92 -10.27
CA ARG A 128 5.73 10.76 -10.52
C ARG A 128 5.01 10.29 -9.27
N PHE A 129 5.30 10.86 -8.11
CA PHE A 129 4.73 10.47 -6.82
C PHE A 129 3.88 11.60 -6.24
N GLY A 130 2.81 11.24 -5.53
CA GLY A 130 2.02 12.17 -4.75
C GLY A 130 2.79 12.72 -3.54
N ASN A 131 2.17 13.70 -2.87
CA ASN A 131 2.73 14.28 -1.67
C ASN A 131 2.75 13.25 -0.53
N VAL A 132 3.86 13.20 0.19
CA VAL A 132 4.07 12.24 1.28
C VAL A 132 4.86 12.87 2.41
N GLY A 133 4.72 12.29 3.60
CA GLY A 133 5.65 12.53 4.69
C GLY A 133 7.03 11.95 4.36
N LEU A 134 8.09 12.63 4.81
CA LEU A 134 9.48 12.22 4.64
C LEU A 134 9.94 11.42 5.84
N LEU A 135 10.67 10.33 5.59
CA LEU A 135 11.18 9.45 6.64
C LEU A 135 12.59 9.86 7.08
N GLY A 136 12.77 9.97 8.39
CA GLY A 136 14.08 9.80 9.02
C GLY A 136 14.27 8.32 9.37
N THR A 137 15.42 7.75 9.00
CA THR A 137 15.69 6.33 9.20
C THR A 137 17.10 6.08 9.68
N GLN A 138 17.26 5.08 10.55
CA GLN A 138 18.53 4.50 10.93
C GLN A 138 18.59 3.06 10.41
N SER A 139 19.68 2.68 9.75
CA SER A 139 19.86 1.30 9.31
C SER A 139 19.88 0.36 10.52
N LEU A 140 19.14 -0.74 10.42
CA LEU A 140 19.09 -1.78 11.45
C LEU A 140 19.80 -3.04 10.95
N ASP A 141 19.33 -3.61 9.85
CA ASP A 141 19.92 -4.80 9.24
C ASP A 141 19.43 -4.98 7.79
N GLY A 142 20.37 -5.00 6.84
CA GLY A 142 20.07 -5.22 5.42
C GLY A 142 19.02 -4.25 4.88
N GLU A 143 17.89 -4.79 4.47
CA GLU A 143 16.72 -4.07 3.97
C GLU A 143 15.86 -3.41 5.08
N CYS A 144 16.16 -3.65 6.35
CA CYS A 144 15.37 -3.17 7.48
C CYS A 144 15.97 -1.90 8.12
N PHE A 145 15.08 -0.95 8.41
CA PHE A 145 15.40 0.34 9.03
C PHE A 145 14.54 0.55 10.27
N LEU A 146 15.12 1.14 11.32
CA LEU A 146 14.35 1.80 12.35
C LEU A 146 13.89 3.16 11.81
N ILE A 147 12.58 3.41 11.81
CA ILE A 147 12.05 4.72 11.44
C ILE A 147 12.12 5.61 12.68
N THR A 148 12.84 6.72 12.57
CA THR A 148 13.10 7.66 13.67
C THR A 148 12.25 8.92 13.60
N SER A 149 11.78 9.29 12.41
CA SER A 149 10.84 10.39 12.23
C SER A 149 10.00 10.24 10.95
N LEU A 150 8.83 10.87 10.95
CA LEU A 150 7.95 10.99 9.79
C LEU A 150 7.37 12.40 9.79
N SER A 151 7.65 13.19 8.76
CA SER A 151 7.06 14.52 8.63
C SER A 151 5.59 14.45 8.24
N ASP A 152 4.84 15.53 8.50
CA ASP A 152 3.49 15.68 7.95
C ASP A 152 3.51 15.71 6.41
N LYS A 153 2.37 15.38 5.82
CA LYS A 153 2.15 15.55 4.38
C LYS A 153 2.09 17.04 4.06
N LYS A 154 2.87 17.45 3.07
CA LYS A 154 2.83 18.80 2.52
C LYS A 154 1.72 18.92 1.47
N THR A 155 1.12 20.09 1.34
CA THR A 155 0.16 20.38 0.26
C THR A 155 0.90 20.71 -1.03
N GLU A 156 2.11 21.23 -0.92
CA GLU A 156 2.97 21.51 -2.07
C GLU A 156 3.51 20.22 -2.70
N PRO A 157 3.69 20.20 -4.03
CA PRO A 157 4.34 19.09 -4.72
C PRO A 157 5.68 18.72 -4.10
N LEU A 158 5.97 17.43 -4.06
CA LEU A 158 7.28 16.94 -3.65
C LEU A 158 8.38 17.51 -4.59
N ILE A 159 9.42 18.09 -4.02
CA ILE A 159 10.57 18.67 -4.75
C ILE A 159 11.85 18.08 -4.17
N ALA A 160 12.79 17.70 -5.04
CA ALA A 160 14.13 17.26 -4.70
C ALA A 160 15.18 18.05 -5.48
N ARG A 161 16.32 18.31 -4.84
CA ARG A 161 17.49 18.92 -5.48
C ARG A 161 18.12 17.94 -6.48
N PRO A 162 18.83 18.42 -7.52
CA PRO A 162 19.58 17.54 -8.41
C PRO A 162 20.54 16.62 -7.63
N GLY A 163 20.44 15.31 -7.85
CA GLY A 163 21.26 14.30 -7.16
C GLY A 163 20.73 13.86 -5.80
N GLU A 164 19.67 14.48 -5.28
CA GLU A 164 19.03 14.06 -4.03
C GLU A 164 18.21 12.78 -4.18
N THR A 165 18.19 11.98 -3.13
CA THR A 165 17.31 10.82 -2.97
C THR A 165 16.38 11.03 -1.78
N ILE A 166 15.09 10.79 -1.98
CA ILE A 166 14.07 10.90 -0.95
C ILE A 166 13.67 9.51 -0.46
N HIS A 167 13.69 9.29 0.86
CA HIS A 167 13.17 8.06 1.47
C HIS A 167 11.71 8.28 1.89
N LYS A 168 10.79 7.45 1.39
CA LYS A 168 9.35 7.52 1.72
C LYS A 168 8.75 6.15 2.01
N GLY A 169 7.62 6.12 2.73
CA GLY A 169 6.76 4.94 2.84
C GLY A 169 6.07 4.61 1.51
N PHE A 170 5.85 3.34 1.22
CA PHE A 170 5.32 2.86 -0.07
C PHE A 170 4.60 1.52 0.08
N GLY A 171 3.46 1.36 -0.59
CA GLY A 171 2.79 0.05 -0.70
C GLY A 171 1.95 -0.38 0.50
N GLY A 172 2.06 0.28 1.64
CA GLY A 172 1.40 -0.11 2.88
C GLY A 172 2.34 -0.83 3.84
N GLY A 173 1.81 -1.76 4.64
CA GLY A 173 2.57 -2.40 5.72
C GLY A 173 1.85 -3.56 6.37
N ILE A 174 2.54 -4.22 7.30
CA ILE A 174 1.96 -5.20 8.21
C ILE A 174 1.93 -4.58 9.60
N TYR A 175 0.75 -4.60 10.21
CA TYR A 175 0.48 -3.95 11.48
C TYR A 175 -0.02 -4.96 12.50
N LEU A 176 0.25 -4.65 13.76
CA LEU A 176 -0.29 -5.35 14.91
C LEU A 176 -1.64 -4.73 15.32
N PRO A 177 -2.48 -5.44 16.10
CA PRO A 177 -3.83 -5.00 16.44
C PRO A 177 -3.91 -3.63 17.13
N GLU A 178 -2.86 -3.17 17.82
CA GLU A 178 -2.85 -1.84 18.43
C GLU A 178 -3.05 -0.70 17.42
N TYR A 179 -2.84 -0.95 16.13
CA TYR A 179 -3.15 0.01 15.07
C TYR A 179 -4.60 0.49 15.15
N PHE A 180 -5.55 -0.39 15.45
CA PHE A 180 -6.96 -0.02 15.55
C PHE A 180 -7.25 0.90 16.73
N ASP A 181 -6.55 0.72 17.86
CA ASP A 181 -6.67 1.62 19.00
C ASP A 181 -6.11 3.01 18.65
N LEU A 182 -5.02 3.06 17.86
CA LEU A 182 -4.46 4.30 17.35
C LEU A 182 -5.39 5.00 16.33
N VAL A 183 -6.15 4.25 15.53
CA VAL A 183 -7.20 4.83 14.67
C VAL A 183 -8.24 5.55 15.52
N GLU A 184 -8.74 4.91 16.58
CA GLU A 184 -9.77 5.51 17.44
C GLU A 184 -9.26 6.75 18.21
N ILE A 185 -7.98 6.76 18.57
CA ILE A 185 -7.35 7.92 19.23
C ILE A 185 -7.13 9.08 18.25
N THR A 186 -6.74 8.79 17.00
CA THR A 186 -6.39 9.84 16.03
C THR A 186 -7.61 10.43 15.33
N ARG A 187 -8.66 9.65 15.10
CA ARG A 187 -9.88 10.06 14.37
C ARG A 187 -10.53 11.36 14.90
N PRO A 188 -10.75 11.56 16.22
CA PRO A 188 -11.41 12.77 16.73
C PRO A 188 -10.63 14.07 16.52
N HIS A 189 -9.33 13.98 16.26
CA HIS A 189 -8.43 15.13 16.13
C HIS A 189 -8.11 15.48 14.66
N ALA A 190 -8.63 14.72 13.70
CA ALA A 190 -8.40 14.97 12.29
C ALA A 190 -9.20 16.20 11.80
N ILE A 191 -8.51 17.10 11.10
CA ILE A 191 -9.15 18.17 10.33
C ILE A 191 -9.24 17.69 8.88
N GLY A 192 -10.43 17.29 8.44
CA GLY A 192 -10.63 16.72 7.10
C GLY A 192 -10.49 15.19 7.07
N GLU A 193 -9.58 14.67 6.24
CA GLU A 193 -9.34 13.22 6.12
C GLU A 193 -8.54 12.68 7.31
N VAL A 194 -8.90 11.48 7.78
CA VAL A 194 -8.17 10.71 8.79
C VAL A 194 -7.07 9.91 8.07
N ASP A 195 -5.88 10.50 8.04
CA ASP A 195 -4.68 9.94 7.42
C ASP A 195 -3.99 8.89 8.31
N ASP A 196 -3.12 8.04 7.74
CA ASP A 196 -2.31 7.07 8.50
C ASP A 196 -1.01 7.67 9.06
N VAL A 197 -0.58 8.83 8.56
CA VAL A 197 0.63 9.53 9.04
C VAL A 197 0.63 9.78 10.56
N PRO A 198 -0.45 10.29 11.20
CA PRO A 198 -0.49 10.47 12.65
C PRO A 198 -0.33 9.14 13.42
N ILE A 199 -0.88 8.03 12.89
CA ILE A 199 -0.75 6.71 13.51
C ILE A 199 0.71 6.25 13.45
N HIS A 200 1.34 6.37 12.28
CA HIS A 200 2.76 6.05 12.12
C HIS A 200 3.65 6.91 13.02
N GLN A 201 3.38 8.22 13.15
CA GLN A 201 4.11 9.10 14.04
C GLN A 201 4.02 8.65 15.52
N ILE A 202 2.86 8.16 15.96
CA ILE A 202 2.72 7.59 17.32
C ILE A 202 3.55 6.30 17.45
N LEU A 203 3.46 5.38 16.49
CA LEU A 203 4.25 4.13 16.50
C LEU A 203 5.76 4.40 16.49
N ILE A 204 6.20 5.41 15.74
CA ILE A 204 7.61 5.86 15.67
C ILE A 204 8.08 6.37 17.03
N LYS A 205 7.29 7.25 17.69
CA LYS A 205 7.62 7.75 19.04
C LYS A 205 7.74 6.63 20.08
N GLN A 206 7.05 5.51 19.87
CA GLN A 206 7.11 4.33 20.73
C GLN A 206 8.22 3.34 20.33
N GLY A 207 8.97 3.58 19.26
CA GLY A 207 9.98 2.64 18.74
C GLY A 207 9.39 1.34 18.18
N LYS A 208 8.14 1.40 17.72
CA LYS A 208 7.33 0.23 17.29
C LYS A 208 7.13 0.11 15.78
N LEU A 209 7.70 1.02 14.99
CA LEU A 209 7.60 0.99 13.53
C LEU A 209 8.96 0.78 12.86
N LEU A 210 9.05 -0.25 12.04
CA LEU A 210 10.20 -0.50 11.18
C LEU A 210 9.86 -0.18 9.72
N GLY A 211 10.87 0.21 8.95
CA GLY A 211 10.81 0.35 7.50
C GLY A 211 11.47 -0.84 6.81
N VAL A 212 10.89 -1.28 5.71
CA VAL A 212 11.43 -2.33 4.83
C VAL A 212 11.71 -1.70 3.48
N LEU A 213 12.99 -1.56 3.13
CA LEU A 213 13.39 -1.10 1.81
C LEU A 213 12.97 -2.14 0.77
N LEU A 214 11.99 -1.77 -0.03
CA LEU A 214 11.42 -2.63 -1.05
C LEU A 214 12.34 -2.70 -2.26
N GLU A 215 12.70 -3.93 -2.62
CA GLU A 215 13.40 -4.23 -3.86
C GLU A 215 12.41 -4.28 -5.01
N GLY A 216 12.64 -3.49 -6.06
CA GLY A 216 11.83 -3.47 -7.26
C GLY A 216 11.71 -2.10 -7.91
N ALA A 217 11.01 -2.07 -9.05
CA ALA A 217 10.63 -0.82 -9.71
C ALA A 217 9.29 -0.32 -9.14
N ALA A 218 9.35 0.78 -8.39
CA ALA A 218 8.20 1.37 -7.71
C ALA A 218 7.52 2.47 -8.54
N PHE A 219 6.19 2.43 -8.61
CA PHE A 219 5.35 3.41 -9.31
C PHE A 219 4.12 3.76 -8.48
N ASP A 220 3.86 5.05 -8.34
CA ASP A 220 2.64 5.57 -7.73
C ASP A 220 1.58 5.80 -8.82
N ALA A 221 0.68 4.83 -8.97
CA ALA A 221 -0.40 4.88 -9.94
C ALA A 221 -1.60 5.73 -9.49
N GLY A 222 -1.57 6.26 -8.26
CA GLY A 222 -2.51 7.29 -7.80
C GLY A 222 -2.18 8.65 -8.41
N HIS A 223 -0.93 8.87 -8.80
CA HIS A 223 -0.49 10.08 -9.49
C HIS A 223 -0.49 9.91 -11.03
N PRO A 224 -1.02 10.86 -11.83
CA PRO A 224 -1.13 10.70 -13.29
C PRO A 224 0.17 10.37 -14.02
N LEU A 225 1.28 11.02 -13.64
CA LEU A 225 2.59 10.75 -14.23
C LEU A 225 3.17 9.40 -13.79
N GLY A 226 2.85 8.95 -12.58
CA GLY A 226 3.28 7.65 -12.08
C GLY A 226 2.48 6.50 -12.73
N LEU A 227 1.17 6.67 -12.92
CA LEU A 227 0.34 5.75 -13.69
C LEU A 227 0.86 5.57 -15.13
N ARG A 228 1.19 6.68 -15.82
CA ARG A 228 1.77 6.62 -17.17
C ARG A 228 3.11 5.89 -17.18
N ALA A 229 3.96 6.14 -16.20
CA ALA A 229 5.25 5.47 -16.08
C ALA A 229 5.09 3.96 -15.82
N ALA A 230 4.15 3.58 -14.95
CA ALA A 230 3.82 2.18 -14.67
C ALA A 230 3.34 1.44 -15.92
N ALA A 231 2.40 2.03 -16.66
CA ALA A 231 1.85 1.44 -17.89
C ALA A 231 2.95 1.20 -18.94
N HIS A 232 3.82 2.19 -19.15
CA HIS A 232 4.94 2.07 -20.08
C HIS A 232 5.97 1.02 -19.64
N TYR A 233 6.27 0.94 -18.33
CA TYR A 233 7.17 -0.07 -17.79
C TYR A 233 6.60 -1.49 -17.94
N ALA A 234 5.33 -1.69 -17.59
CA ALA A 234 4.64 -2.97 -17.74
C ALA A 234 4.59 -3.42 -19.22
N GLY A 235 4.28 -2.50 -20.14
CA GLY A 235 4.26 -2.78 -21.57
C GLY A 235 5.60 -3.29 -22.10
N ARG A 236 6.73 -2.71 -21.66
CA ARG A 236 8.07 -3.18 -22.07
C ARG A 236 8.36 -4.59 -21.59
N ARG A 237 7.96 -4.96 -20.36
CA ARG A 237 8.17 -6.31 -19.82
C ARG A 237 7.44 -7.37 -20.64
N ILE A 238 6.20 -7.10 -21.05
CA ILE A 238 5.41 -8.03 -21.87
C ILE A 238 6.07 -8.30 -23.23
N HIS A 239 6.67 -7.29 -23.85
CA HIS A 239 7.34 -7.44 -25.16
C HIS A 239 8.78 -7.97 -25.07
N SER A 240 9.33 -8.11 -23.86
CA SER A 240 10.68 -8.61 -23.61
C SER A 240 10.71 -10.05 -23.08
N SER A 241 9.53 -10.66 -22.91
CA SER A 241 9.31 -12.04 -22.43
C SER A 241 8.81 -12.92 -23.58
#